data_AF-A0A1Y2ZWE5-F1
#
_entry.id   AF-A0A1Y2ZWE5-F1
#
_cell.length_a   1.000
_cell.length_b   1.000
_cell.length_c   1.000
_cell.angle_alpha   90.00
_cell.angle_beta   90.00
_cell.angle_gamma   90.00
#
_symmetry.space_group_name_H-M   'P 1'
#
loop_
_entity.id
_entity.type
_entity.pdbx_description
1 polymer ?
#
loop_
_entity_poly.entity_id
_entity_poly.type
_entity_poly.pdbx_seq_one_letter_code
_entity_poly.pdbx_strand_id
1 'polypeptide(L)'
;MIMQPVNYSPVPSVSTYFLQTVEDRPMPYSLNDSLSTSNVIILNVVNRSGAISTENVREFKEFKEFNELVEQAPWVVDFLKSASMLNNVKLLLPFYMEINKLIAQHQFDICNQFLKQVRVNELSDVLLVGLLRLTFLHKEKLPHWKLLLNNSDKELTRRKHDSHSLLKGLI
;
A
#
# COMPACT_ATOMS: atom_id res chain seq x y z
N MET A 1 -15.88 -50.24 7.42
CA MET A 1 -16.45 -49.13 6.64
C MET A 1 -15.95 -47.84 7.29
N ILE A 2 -14.89 -47.24 6.74
CA ILE A 2 -14.21 -46.09 7.34
C ILE A 2 -14.63 -44.86 6.53
N MET A 3 -15.35 -43.93 7.16
CA MET A 3 -15.71 -42.65 6.55
C MET A 3 -14.47 -41.75 6.51
N GLN A 4 -14.11 -41.29 5.31
CA GLN A 4 -13.08 -40.25 5.14
C GLN A 4 -13.70 -38.88 5.43
N PRO A 5 -13.01 -37.98 6.16
CA PRO A 5 -13.49 -36.62 6.37
C PRO A 5 -13.32 -35.76 5.11
N VAL A 6 -14.35 -34.94 4.89
CA VAL A 6 -14.55 -34.03 3.76
C VAL A 6 -13.43 -32.98 3.68
N ASN A 7 -12.85 -32.86 2.49
CA ASN A 7 -11.84 -31.87 2.14
C ASN A 7 -12.48 -30.46 2.12
N TYR A 8 -12.19 -29.63 3.13
CA TYR A 8 -12.61 -28.24 3.13
C TYR A 8 -11.69 -27.43 2.20
N SER A 9 -12.16 -27.16 0.98
CA SER A 9 -11.60 -26.09 0.16
C SER A 9 -11.79 -24.75 0.89
N PRO A 10 -10.74 -23.92 1.05
CA PRO A 10 -10.90 -22.59 1.60
C PRO A 10 -11.68 -21.74 0.59
N VAL A 11 -12.91 -21.38 0.95
CA VAL A 11 -13.70 -20.37 0.22
C VAL A 11 -12.98 -19.02 0.40
N PRO A 12 -12.67 -18.29 -0.68
CA PRO A 12 -12.01 -16.99 -0.58
C PRO A 12 -12.91 -16.02 0.19
N SER A 13 -12.32 -15.32 1.17
CA SER A 13 -12.98 -14.22 1.86
C SER A 13 -13.25 -13.10 0.87
N VAL A 14 -14.52 -12.74 0.67
CA VAL A 14 -14.90 -11.58 -0.14
C VAL A 14 -14.74 -10.33 0.72
N SER A 15 -13.68 -9.56 0.48
CA SER A 15 -13.53 -8.22 1.04
C SER A 15 -14.35 -7.24 0.19
N THR A 16 -15.42 -6.70 0.74
CA THR A 16 -16.18 -5.62 0.10
C THR A 16 -15.69 -4.28 0.65
N TYR A 17 -15.22 -3.39 -0.22
CA TYR A 17 -14.64 -2.11 0.16
C TYR A 17 -15.68 -1.00 0.00
N PHE A 18 -16.01 -0.31 1.10
CA PHE A 18 -16.83 0.89 1.07
C PHE A 18 -15.98 2.07 1.51
N LEU A 19 -15.83 3.05 0.62
CA LEU A 19 -15.08 4.28 0.88
C LEU A 19 -16.08 5.36 1.33
N GLN A 20 -15.89 5.89 2.53
CA GLN A 20 -16.74 6.96 3.07
C GLN A 20 -15.92 8.24 3.21
N THR A 21 -16.36 9.32 2.56
CA THR A 21 -15.82 10.66 2.75
C THR A 21 -16.45 11.27 4.00
N VAL A 22 -15.64 11.63 4.99
CA VAL A 22 -16.11 12.45 6.11
C VAL A 22 -15.81 13.91 5.75
N GLU A 23 -16.83 14.64 5.30
CA GLU A 23 -16.74 16.10 5.17
C GLU A 23 -16.75 16.72 6.57
N ASP A 24 -15.63 17.31 6.95
CA ASP A 24 -15.51 18.05 8.21
C ASP A 24 -16.29 19.37 8.09
N ARG A 25 -17.35 19.56 8.89
CA ARG A 25 -18.12 20.82 8.86
C ARG A 25 -17.31 21.94 9.52
N PRO A 26 -17.20 23.13 8.90
CA PRO A 26 -16.42 24.22 9.48
C PRO A 26 -17.15 24.80 10.70
N MET A 27 -16.49 24.79 11.87
CA MET A 27 -16.86 25.61 13.01
C MET A 27 -16.43 27.07 12.76
N PRO A 28 -17.21 28.07 13.22
CA PRO A 28 -17.10 29.42 12.67
C PRO A 28 -16.14 30.29 13.48
N TYR A 29 -14.82 30.08 13.43
CA TYR A 29 -13.87 31.10 13.91
C TYR A 29 -12.54 31.14 13.12
N SER A 30 -12.29 32.34 12.57
CA SER A 30 -11.03 33.01 12.17
C SER A 30 -10.08 32.42 11.12
N LEU A 31 -9.76 33.30 10.18
CA LEU A 31 -8.80 33.21 9.08
C LEU A 31 -7.35 32.95 9.55
N ASN A 32 -6.76 31.88 9.00
CA ASN A 32 -5.42 31.79 8.40
C ASN A 32 -4.82 30.40 8.64
N ASP A 33 -5.25 29.42 7.86
CA ASP A 33 -4.40 28.29 7.49
C ASP A 33 -5.00 27.63 6.25
N SER A 34 -4.14 27.29 5.30
CA SER A 34 -4.50 26.61 4.06
C SER A 34 -5.39 25.41 4.34
N LEU A 35 -6.60 25.37 3.74
CA LEU A 35 -7.47 24.21 3.75
C LEU A 35 -6.70 22.98 3.23
N SER A 36 -6.14 22.20 4.14
CA SER A 36 -5.80 20.80 3.89
C SER A 36 -7.05 20.02 4.24
N THR A 37 -7.98 19.90 3.30
CA THR A 37 -9.06 18.89 3.35
C THR A 37 -8.40 17.53 3.28
N SER A 38 -7.98 17.06 4.44
CA SER A 38 -7.48 15.74 4.64
C SER A 38 -8.65 14.75 4.57
N ASN A 39 -8.73 13.97 3.50
CA ASN A 39 -9.74 12.94 3.36
C ASN A 39 -9.30 11.70 4.15
N VAL A 40 -9.97 11.42 5.27
CA VAL A 40 -9.74 10.20 6.06
C VAL A 40 -10.43 9.03 5.37
N ILE A 41 -9.65 8.03 4.95
CA ILE A 41 -10.18 6.77 4.44
C ILE A 41 -10.41 5.83 5.62
N ILE A 42 -11.69 5.59 5.88
CA ILE A 42 -12.17 4.60 6.82
C ILE A 42 -12.38 3.29 6.05
N LEU A 43 -11.65 2.22 6.43
CA LEU A 43 -11.84 0.91 5.82
C LEU A 43 -12.66 0.04 6.78
N ASN A 44 -13.91 -0.22 6.40
CA ASN A 44 -14.78 -1.14 7.11
C ASN A 44 -14.41 -2.59 6.73
N VAL A 45 -13.96 -3.38 7.69
CA VAL A 45 -13.75 -4.83 7.52
C VAL A 45 -14.95 -5.54 8.11
N VAL A 46 -15.73 -6.21 7.26
CA VAL A 46 -16.86 -7.05 7.69
C VAL A 46 -16.34 -8.46 7.95
N ASN A 47 -16.34 -8.88 9.20
CA ASN A 47 -15.97 -10.25 9.57
C ASN A 47 -17.14 -11.22 9.40
N ARG A 48 -16.84 -12.54 9.33
CA ARG A 48 -17.83 -13.63 9.15
C ARG A 48 -18.98 -13.67 10.15
N SER A 49 -18.87 -12.94 11.27
CA SER A 49 -19.90 -12.78 12.29
C SER A 49 -20.89 -11.64 12.01
N GLY A 50 -20.76 -10.92 10.89
CA GLY A 50 -21.56 -9.72 10.61
C GLY A 50 -21.15 -8.50 11.43
N ALA A 51 -20.10 -8.61 12.25
CA ALA A 51 -19.53 -7.48 12.96
C ALA A 51 -18.74 -6.59 11.98
N ILE A 52 -19.14 -5.33 11.88
CA ILE A 52 -18.41 -4.29 11.17
C ILE A 52 -17.34 -3.76 12.12
N SER A 53 -16.08 -4.13 11.86
CA SER A 53 -14.93 -3.50 12.50
C SER A 53 -14.50 -2.33 11.63
N THR A 54 -14.63 -1.11 12.18
CA THR A 54 -14.14 0.12 11.57
C THR A 54 -12.67 0.29 11.91
N GLU A 55 -11.78 -0.05 10.98
CA GLU A 55 -10.37 0.29 11.12
C GLU A 55 -10.12 1.61 10.40
N ASN A 56 -9.67 2.62 11.14
CA ASN A 56 -9.20 3.88 10.57
C ASN A 56 -7.84 3.62 9.92
N VAL A 57 -7.83 3.33 8.61
CA VAL A 57 -6.62 2.82 7.96
C VAL A 57 -5.68 3.91 7.48
N ARG A 58 -6.17 5.09 7.05
CA ARG A 58 -5.28 6.20 6.69
C ARG A 58 -6.02 7.46 6.30
N GLU A 59 -5.37 8.61 6.53
CA GLU A 59 -5.69 9.86 5.86
C GLU A 59 -4.93 9.97 4.54
N PHE A 60 -5.62 10.16 3.41
CA PHE A 60 -5.00 10.30 2.09
C PHE A 60 -5.26 11.70 1.54
N LYS A 61 -4.19 12.40 1.16
CA LYS A 61 -4.26 13.77 0.64
C LYS A 61 -4.93 13.86 -0.74
N GLU A 62 -4.87 12.78 -1.53
CA GLU A 62 -5.36 12.74 -2.93
C GLU A 62 -6.37 11.61 -3.11
N PHE A 63 -7.51 11.74 -2.43
CA PHE A 63 -8.55 10.70 -2.37
C PHE A 63 -9.02 10.20 -3.74
N LYS A 64 -9.17 11.10 -4.71
CA LYS A 64 -9.61 10.74 -6.07
C LYS A 64 -8.61 9.81 -6.77
N GLU A 65 -7.33 10.18 -6.77
CA GLU A 65 -6.27 9.36 -7.37
C GLU A 65 -6.12 8.01 -6.67
N PHE A 66 -6.30 7.99 -5.34
CA PHE A 66 -6.29 6.74 -4.59
C PHE A 66 -7.47 5.83 -4.95
N ASN A 67 -8.67 6.38 -5.14
CA ASN A 67 -9.84 5.57 -5.53
C ASN A 67 -9.68 4.98 -6.93
N GLU A 68 -9.23 5.78 -7.89
CA GLU A 68 -8.94 5.31 -9.25
C GLU A 68 -7.88 4.19 -9.24
N LEU A 69 -6.86 4.31 -8.38
CA LEU A 69 -5.87 3.26 -8.17
C LEU A 69 -6.48 1.99 -7.59
N VAL A 70 -7.35 2.08 -6.59
CA VAL A 70 -7.98 0.92 -5.95
C VAL A 70 -8.97 0.22 -6.90
N GLU A 71 -9.68 0.96 -7.73
CA GLU A 71 -10.56 0.37 -8.76
C GLU A 71 -9.76 -0.43 -9.79
N GLN A 72 -8.59 0.07 -10.20
CA GLN A 72 -7.75 -0.58 -11.20
C GLN A 72 -6.83 -1.67 -10.61
N ALA A 73 -6.43 -1.52 -9.35
CA ALA A 73 -5.52 -2.40 -8.64
C ALA A 73 -5.99 -2.65 -7.19
N PRO A 74 -7.04 -3.45 -6.98
CA PRO A 74 -7.65 -3.65 -5.65
C PRO A 74 -6.67 -4.21 -4.60
N TRP A 75 -5.66 -4.97 -5.03
CA TRP A 75 -4.62 -5.55 -4.17
C TRP A 75 -3.82 -4.49 -3.41
N VAL A 76 -3.80 -3.23 -3.86
CA VAL A 76 -3.10 -2.12 -3.20
C VAL A 76 -3.61 -1.92 -1.77
N VAL A 77 -4.91 -2.13 -1.52
CA VAL A 77 -5.48 -2.01 -0.17
C VAL A 77 -4.87 -3.06 0.77
N ASP A 78 -4.82 -4.31 0.33
CA ASP A 78 -4.26 -5.41 1.12
C ASP A 78 -2.75 -5.23 1.34
N PHE A 79 -2.05 -4.70 0.34
CA PHE A 79 -0.65 -4.33 0.46
C PHE A 79 -0.44 -3.28 1.56
N LEU A 80 -1.19 -2.18 1.52
CA LEU A 80 -1.01 -1.08 2.47
C LEU A 80 -1.40 -1.48 3.90
N LYS A 81 -2.42 -2.33 4.08
CA LYS A 81 -2.81 -2.87 5.39
C LYS A 81 -1.74 -3.78 5.99
N SER A 82 -1.09 -4.59 5.15
CA SER A 82 -0.13 -5.60 5.60
C SER A 82 1.32 -5.13 5.58
N ALA A 83 1.62 -3.98 4.97
CA ALA A 83 2.95 -3.43 4.68
C ALA A 83 3.99 -3.59 5.80
N SER A 84 3.61 -3.34 7.05
CA SER A 84 4.50 -3.44 8.22
C SER A 84 4.83 -4.88 8.61
N MET A 85 3.93 -5.82 8.29
CA MET A 85 4.06 -7.26 8.57
C MET A 85 4.75 -8.03 7.43
N LEU A 86 4.89 -7.43 6.24
CA LEU A 86 5.52 -8.04 5.07
C LEU A 86 7.05 -8.06 5.21
N ASN A 87 7.57 -8.86 6.16
CA ASN A 87 8.97 -8.90 6.55
C ASN A 87 9.75 -10.10 5.97
N ASN A 88 9.13 -10.90 5.12
CA ASN A 88 9.77 -12.06 4.49
C ASN A 88 9.26 -12.27 3.06
N VAL A 89 10.09 -12.95 2.26
CA VAL A 89 9.86 -13.14 0.82
C VAL A 89 8.55 -13.88 0.53
N LYS A 90 8.16 -14.84 1.38
CA LYS A 90 6.93 -15.63 1.16
C LYS A 90 5.67 -14.75 1.25
N LEU A 91 5.64 -13.81 2.19
CA LEU A 91 4.53 -12.86 2.34
C LEU A 91 4.54 -11.78 1.25
N LEU A 92 5.72 -11.45 0.72
CA LEU A 92 5.89 -10.46 -0.34
C LEU A 92 5.49 -10.97 -1.73
N LEU A 93 5.62 -12.28 -1.96
CA LEU A 93 5.46 -12.90 -3.27
C LEU A 93 4.15 -12.53 -3.98
N PRO A 94 2.96 -12.58 -3.34
CA PRO A 94 1.71 -12.22 -4.01
C PRO A 94 1.72 -10.78 -4.54
N PHE A 95 2.26 -9.84 -3.76
CA PHE A 95 2.32 -8.44 -4.16
C PHE A 95 3.37 -8.19 -5.24
N TYR A 96 4.49 -8.91 -5.20
CA TYR A 96 5.50 -8.83 -6.27
C TYR A 96 4.96 -9.36 -7.59
N MET A 97 4.11 -10.40 -7.56
CA MET A 97 3.44 -10.89 -8.78
C MET A 97 2.53 -9.82 -9.37
N GLU A 98 1.74 -9.12 -8.55
CA GLU A 98 0.87 -8.04 -9.04
C GLU A 98 1.67 -6.85 -9.60
N ILE A 99 2.73 -6.42 -8.92
CA ILE A 99 3.60 -5.34 -9.42
C ILE A 99 4.28 -5.75 -10.73
N ASN A 100 4.80 -6.99 -10.81
CA ASN A 100 5.39 -7.51 -12.04
C ASN A 100 4.38 -7.60 -13.18
N LYS A 101 3.11 -7.94 -12.88
CA LYS A 101 2.03 -7.96 -13.87
C LYS A 101 1.79 -6.56 -14.43
N LEU A 102 1.72 -5.52 -13.59
CA LEU A 102 1.60 -4.13 -14.05
C LEU A 102 2.77 -3.75 -14.98
N ILE A 103 4.00 -4.08 -14.58
CA ILE A 103 5.21 -3.80 -15.37
C ILE A 103 5.19 -4.55 -16.72
N ALA A 104 4.87 -5.84 -16.71
CA ALA A 104 4.82 -6.68 -17.90
C ALA A 104 3.73 -6.23 -18.89
N GLN A 105 2.62 -5.70 -18.37
CA GLN A 105 1.52 -5.14 -19.16
C GLN A 105 1.75 -3.67 -19.55
N HIS A 106 2.93 -3.11 -19.26
CA HIS A 106 3.28 -1.71 -19.49
C HIS A 106 2.34 -0.70 -18.82
N GLN A 107 1.65 -1.11 -17.75
CA GLN A 107 0.81 -0.26 -16.92
C GLN A 107 1.65 0.56 -15.94
N PHE A 108 2.60 1.33 -16.48
CA PHE A 108 3.54 2.13 -15.68
C PHE A 108 2.85 3.25 -14.93
N ASP A 109 1.74 3.79 -15.44
CA ASP A 109 0.96 4.83 -14.76
C ASP A 109 0.37 4.33 -13.45
N ILE A 110 -0.28 3.16 -13.46
CA ILE A 110 -0.86 2.52 -12.27
C ILE A 110 0.25 2.15 -11.28
N CYS A 111 1.37 1.59 -11.78
CA CYS A 111 2.51 1.26 -10.94
C CYS A 111 3.11 2.52 -10.28
N ASN A 112 3.24 3.61 -11.03
CA ASN A 112 3.76 4.87 -10.53
C ASN A 112 2.81 5.54 -9.52
N GLN A 113 1.49 5.48 -9.75
CA GLN A 113 0.49 5.91 -8.77
C GLN A 113 0.60 5.08 -7.49
N PHE A 114 0.76 3.76 -7.59
CA PHE A 114 1.03 2.91 -6.43
C PHE A 114 2.27 3.38 -5.65
N LEU A 115 3.41 3.62 -6.32
CA LEU A 115 4.62 4.10 -5.66
C LEU A 115 4.43 5.46 -4.97
N LYS A 116 3.58 6.34 -5.51
CA LYS A 116 3.21 7.63 -4.90
C LYS A 116 2.49 7.44 -3.56
N GLN A 117 1.67 6.41 -3.42
CA GLN A 117 0.88 6.13 -2.23
C GLN A 117 1.64 5.35 -1.14
N VAL A 118 2.84 4.84 -1.45
CA VAL A 118 3.69 4.12 -0.49
C VAL A 118 4.31 5.09 0.51
N ARG A 119 4.17 4.78 1.80
CA ARG A 119 4.84 5.51 2.89
C ARG A 119 5.93 4.64 3.49
N VAL A 120 7.18 5.07 3.33
CA VAL A 120 8.36 4.28 3.69
C VAL A 120 8.44 3.91 5.17
N ASN A 121 7.90 4.75 6.06
CA ASN A 121 7.85 4.50 7.50
C ASN A 121 6.92 3.35 7.90
N GLU A 122 5.99 2.96 7.03
CA GLU A 122 5.05 1.86 7.25
C GLU A 122 5.53 0.53 6.62
N LEU A 123 6.55 0.56 5.77
CA LEU A 123 7.12 -0.63 5.15
C LEU A 123 8.14 -1.31 6.08
N SER A 124 8.20 -2.65 6.05
CA SER A 124 9.33 -3.40 6.63
C SER A 124 10.64 -3.10 5.87
N ASP A 125 11.80 -3.36 6.48
CA ASP A 125 13.11 -3.14 5.82
C ASP A 125 13.26 -4.00 4.57
N VAL A 126 12.78 -5.25 4.63
CA VAL A 126 12.80 -6.19 3.50
C VAL A 126 11.93 -5.67 2.35
N LEU A 127 10.76 -5.11 2.67
CA LEU A 127 9.85 -4.57 1.69
C LEU A 127 10.38 -3.27 1.06
N LEU A 128 11.01 -2.39 1.84
CA LEU A 128 11.66 -1.17 1.32
C LEU A 128 12.66 -1.51 0.22
N VAL A 129 13.63 -2.36 0.55
CA VAL A 129 14.70 -2.75 -0.37
C VAL A 129 14.13 -3.55 -1.54
N GLY A 130 13.21 -4.47 -1.25
CA GLY A 130 12.64 -5.35 -2.25
C GLY A 130 11.77 -4.63 -3.28
N LEU A 131 10.95 -3.66 -2.86
CA LEU A 131 10.15 -2.84 -3.77
C LEU A 131 11.02 -2.00 -4.71
N LEU A 132 12.10 -1.40 -4.18
CA LEU A 132 13.04 -0.62 -4.98
C LEU A 132 13.75 -1.48 -6.03
N ARG A 133 14.22 -2.68 -5.63
CA ARG A 133 14.88 -3.63 -6.55
C ARG A 133 13.94 -4.12 -7.63
N LEU A 134 12.70 -4.46 -7.27
CA LEU A 134 11.68 -4.96 -8.18
C LEU A 134 11.40 -3.97 -9.32
N THR A 135 11.40 -2.68 -9.00
CA THR A 135 11.03 -1.60 -9.92
C THR A 135 12.24 -0.94 -10.59
N PHE A 136 13.47 -1.29 -10.21
CA PHE A 136 14.71 -0.64 -10.65
C PHE A 136 14.89 -0.62 -12.17
N LEU A 137 14.63 -1.74 -12.85
CA LEU A 137 14.80 -1.85 -14.31
C LEU A 137 13.89 -0.91 -15.10
N HIS A 138 12.82 -0.41 -14.47
CA HIS A 138 11.83 0.47 -15.09
C HIS A 138 11.78 1.86 -14.46
N LYS A 139 12.76 2.22 -13.63
CA LYS A 139 12.80 3.49 -12.88
C LYS A 139 12.60 4.73 -13.76
N GLU A 140 13.10 4.72 -14.99
CA GLU A 140 12.96 5.84 -15.95
C GLU A 140 11.48 6.08 -16.37
N LYS A 141 10.64 5.05 -16.26
CA LYS A 141 9.19 5.13 -16.53
C LYS A 141 8.36 5.34 -15.26
N LEU A 142 9.01 5.44 -14.10
CA LEU A 142 8.38 5.53 -12.80
C LEU A 142 8.86 6.81 -12.08
N PRO A 143 8.30 8.00 -12.40
CA PRO A 143 8.72 9.26 -11.81
C PRO A 143 8.84 9.28 -10.28
N HIS A 144 7.98 8.56 -9.56
CA HIS A 144 8.01 8.48 -8.10
C HIS A 144 9.08 7.51 -7.55
N TRP A 145 9.76 6.75 -8.40
CA TRP A 145 10.80 5.81 -7.98
C TRP A 145 11.97 6.50 -7.28
N LYS A 146 12.44 7.64 -7.82
CA LYS A 146 13.54 8.40 -7.20
C LYS A 146 13.13 8.99 -5.85
N LEU A 147 11.88 9.44 -5.72
CA LEU A 147 11.33 9.90 -4.44
C LEU A 147 11.28 8.76 -3.43
N LEU A 148 10.81 7.58 -3.84
CA LEU A 148 10.80 6.38 -3.01
C LEU A 148 12.21 5.99 -2.55
N LEU A 149 13.21 6.02 -3.45
CA LEU A 149 14.60 5.71 -3.12
C LEU A 149 15.14 6.66 -2.04
N ASN A 150 14.99 7.97 -2.26
CA ASN A 150 15.46 8.98 -1.32
C ASN A 150 14.78 8.88 0.05
N ASN A 151 13.48 8.59 0.07
CA ASN A 151 12.74 8.41 1.31
C ASN A 151 13.15 7.11 2.02
N SER A 152 13.40 6.04 1.28
CA SER A 152 13.86 4.76 1.82
C SER A 152 15.25 4.87 2.42
N ASP A 153 16.17 5.60 1.78
CA ASP A 153 17.51 5.87 2.31
C ASP A 153 17.47 6.59 3.66
N LYS A 154 16.67 7.66 3.75
CA LYS A 154 16.45 8.39 5.00
C LYS A 154 15.82 7.51 6.08
N GLU A 155 14.84 6.70 5.71
CA GLU A 155 14.12 5.83 6.65
C GLU A 155 15.01 4.69 7.17
N LEU A 156 15.81 4.05 6.31
CA LEU A 156 16.78 3.03 6.72
C LEU A 156 17.85 3.62 7.64
N THR A 157 18.35 4.82 7.32
CA THR A 157 19.29 5.54 8.19
C THR A 157 18.65 5.86 9.56
N ARG A 158 17.39 6.34 9.56
CA ARG A 158 16.63 6.61 10.79
C ARG A 158 16.46 5.37 11.66
N ARG A 159 16.28 4.20 11.02
CA ARG A 159 16.21 2.88 11.68
C ARG A 159 17.58 2.33 12.13
N LYS A 160 18.66 3.11 11.97
CA LYS A 160 20.04 2.75 12.31
C LYS A 160 20.60 1.59 11.46
N HIS A 161 20.08 1.41 10.24
CA HIS A 161 20.69 0.52 9.26
C HIS A 161 21.76 1.24 8.44
N ASP A 162 22.70 0.47 7.90
CA ASP A 162 23.61 0.93 6.86
C ASP A 162 22.86 1.00 5.52
N SER A 163 22.23 2.15 5.26
CA SER A 163 21.43 2.37 4.05
C SER A 163 22.27 2.25 2.78
N HIS A 164 23.52 2.73 2.80
CA HIS A 164 24.42 2.65 1.65
C HIS A 164 24.70 1.19 1.27
N SER A 165 24.94 0.32 2.24
CA SER A 165 25.16 -1.11 1.98
C SER A 165 23.89 -1.80 1.45
N LEU A 166 22.74 -1.53 2.07
CA LEU A 166 21.46 -2.15 1.69
C LEU A 166 20.96 -1.71 0.30
N LEU A 167 21.17 -0.44 -0.05
CA LEU A 167 20.75 0.18 -1.30
C LEU A 167 21.85 0.17 -2.38
N LYS A 168 22.97 -0.51 -2.13
CA LYS A 168 24.07 -0.63 -3.10
C LYS A 168 23.57 -1.13 -4.45
N GLY A 169 23.93 -0.41 -5.52
CA GLY A 169 23.52 -0.71 -6.90
C GLY A 169 22.14 -0.16 -7.28
N LEU A 170 21.43 0.48 -6.35
CA LEU A 170 20.23 1.29 -6.61
C LEU A 170 20.53 2.79 -6.61
N ILE A 171 21.57 3.19 -5.88
CA ILE A 171 22.15 4.53 -5.86
C ILE A 171 23.25 4.70 -6.90
#